data_AF-A0A497Y3Z1-F1
#
_entry.id   AF-A0A497Y3Z1-F1
#
_cell.length_a   1.000
_cell.length_b   1.000
_cell.length_c   1.000
_cell.angle_alpha   90.00
_cell.angle_beta   90.00
_cell.angle_gamma   90.00
#
_symmetry.space_group_name_H-M   'P 1'
#
loop_
_entity.id
_entity.type
_entity.pdbx_description
1 polymer ?
#
loop_
_entity_poly.entity_id
_entity_poly.type
_entity_poly.pdbx_seq_one_letter_code
_entity_poly.pdbx_strand_id
1 'polypeptide(L)'
;MPKTISFTCESFKNCEPTSLWSSNHWLFHLLSGMLCLLIVSCSGDPKQSSKAVAQKGSRPEQVIQNPKPQILRVSGNKAIRDTAIEVLDQKEIRFNGRLKRFFSFSEFRSVLGEPDSTKLLSEEEPCTNIFQEADGSIDPEAQYLYKNGSRFECSRGKVAIDEIKFSYGDFIVFHNITLNKHTTLVELTRLFPNATEHIGTMHVAGEGVLQVIQLREDKGNISDGHVNIFIKNGKLYSLHWWFPC
;
A
#
# COMPACT_ATOMS: atom_id res chain seq x y z
N MET A 1 22.76 -29.23 -13.44
CA MET A 1 22.31 -28.75 -14.77
C MET A 1 21.00 -28.00 -14.56
N PRO A 2 20.95 -26.67 -14.65
CA PRO A 2 19.71 -25.94 -14.49
C PRO A 2 18.88 -26.06 -15.77
N LYS A 3 17.58 -26.29 -15.60
CA LYS A 3 16.61 -26.35 -16.70
C LYS A 3 16.26 -24.93 -17.13
N THR A 4 16.64 -24.56 -18.34
CA THR A 4 16.21 -23.35 -19.03
C THR A 4 14.71 -23.42 -19.27
N ILE A 5 13.95 -22.50 -18.68
CA ILE A 5 12.54 -22.28 -19.02
C ILE A 5 12.53 -21.22 -20.11
N SER A 6 12.28 -21.65 -21.35
CA SER A 6 12.09 -20.77 -22.50
C SER A 6 10.67 -20.22 -22.50
N PHE A 7 10.51 -18.91 -22.34
CA PHE A 7 9.24 -18.23 -22.64
C PHE A 7 9.24 -17.82 -24.11
N THR A 8 8.25 -18.31 -24.86
CA THR A 8 8.02 -17.91 -26.24
C THR A 8 7.50 -16.48 -26.29
N CYS A 9 8.15 -15.66 -27.10
CA CYS A 9 7.81 -14.25 -27.34
C CYS A 9 6.56 -14.17 -28.23
N GLU A 10 5.37 -14.09 -27.63
CA GLU A 10 4.19 -13.60 -28.34
C GLU A 10 4.23 -12.07 -28.37
N SER A 11 3.97 -11.51 -29.55
CA SER A 11 4.05 -10.09 -29.85
C SER A 11 3.03 -9.27 -29.05
N PHE A 12 3.45 -8.70 -27.93
CA PHE A 12 2.71 -7.64 -27.24
C PHE A 12 2.95 -6.32 -27.98
N LYS A 13 1.88 -5.72 -28.51
CA LYS A 13 1.94 -4.38 -29.11
C LYS A 13 2.21 -3.35 -28.01
N ASN A 14 3.09 -2.38 -28.32
CA ASN A 14 3.65 -1.35 -27.44
C ASN A 14 2.64 -0.67 -26.51
N CYS A 15 3.10 -0.22 -25.33
CA CYS A 15 2.33 0.63 -24.40
C CYS A 15 2.13 2.08 -24.94
N GLU A 16 2.11 2.27 -26.25
CA GLU A 16 1.97 3.61 -26.83
C GLU A 16 0.51 4.08 -26.75
N PRO A 17 0.23 5.30 -26.27
CA PRO A 17 -1.05 5.92 -26.49
C PRO A 17 -1.18 6.20 -27.99
N THR A 18 -2.04 5.46 -28.68
CA THR A 18 -2.41 5.77 -30.06
C THR A 18 -3.18 7.09 -30.07
N SER A 19 -2.46 8.20 -30.23
CA SER A 19 -3.01 9.54 -30.37
C SER A 19 -3.65 9.71 -31.75
N LEU A 20 -4.87 9.23 -31.89
CA LEU A 20 -5.77 9.55 -33.00
C LEU A 20 -6.85 10.51 -32.48
N TRP A 21 -6.52 11.79 -32.36
CA TRP A 21 -7.51 12.86 -32.24
C TRP A 21 -7.36 13.83 -33.40
N SER A 22 -8.27 13.64 -34.36
CA SER A 22 -8.65 14.57 -35.40
C SER A 22 -9.20 15.85 -34.78
N SER A 23 -8.72 16.97 -35.30
CA SER A 23 -9.21 18.33 -35.08
C SER A 23 -10.73 18.43 -35.24
N ASN A 24 -11.43 18.90 -34.22
CA ASN A 24 -12.74 19.53 -34.39
C ASN A 24 -12.82 20.77 -33.51
N HIS A 25 -12.76 21.92 -34.18
CA HIS A 25 -13.33 23.20 -33.76
C HIS A 25 -14.73 23.00 -33.16
N TRP A 26 -15.12 23.77 -32.13
CA TRP A 26 -16.38 24.53 -32.07
C TRP A 26 -16.46 25.34 -30.75
N LEU A 27 -16.69 26.65 -30.93
CA LEU A 27 -17.40 27.61 -30.07
C LEU A 27 -16.95 27.90 -28.62
N PHE A 28 -16.24 29.02 -28.51
CA PHE A 28 -16.32 29.96 -27.39
C PHE A 28 -17.78 30.35 -27.09
N HIS A 29 -18.19 30.22 -25.82
CA HIS A 29 -19.24 31.06 -25.26
C HIS A 29 -18.75 31.74 -23.98
N LEU A 30 -18.59 33.05 -24.09
CA LEU A 30 -18.64 34.01 -22.99
C LEU A 30 -20.01 33.93 -22.29
N LEU A 31 -20.03 34.07 -20.96
CA LEU A 31 -20.78 35.07 -20.17
C LEU A 31 -21.22 34.56 -18.78
N SER A 32 -21.34 35.54 -17.89
CA SER A 32 -21.94 35.54 -16.55
C SER A 32 -20.97 35.15 -15.43
N GLY A 33 -20.49 36.05 -14.55
CA GLY A 33 -21.08 37.28 -14.05
C GLY A 33 -21.83 37.01 -12.75
N MET A 34 -21.51 37.83 -11.73
CA MET A 34 -22.06 37.93 -10.37
C MET A 34 -21.51 36.99 -9.28
N LEU A 35 -21.32 37.37 -8.01
CA LEU A 35 -21.26 38.63 -7.24
C LEU A 35 -21.53 38.21 -5.76
N CYS A 36 -20.84 38.87 -4.80
CA CYS A 36 -21.13 38.93 -3.36
C CYS A 36 -20.87 37.67 -2.50
N LEU A 37 -20.53 37.73 -1.21
CA LEU A 37 -20.08 38.75 -0.25
C LEU A 37 -19.70 37.96 1.02
N LEU A 38 -18.56 38.34 1.62
CA LEU A 38 -18.27 38.48 3.06
C LEU A 38 -19.26 37.90 4.10
N ILE A 39 -18.75 37.11 5.08
CA ILE A 39 -18.75 37.42 6.54
C ILE A 39 -18.00 36.32 7.36
N VAL A 40 -16.94 36.67 8.11
CA VAL A 40 -16.86 36.88 9.59
C VAL A 40 -16.99 35.57 10.40
N SER A 41 -15.87 35.00 10.86
CA SER A 41 -15.23 35.16 12.19
C SER A 41 -16.00 34.55 13.37
N CYS A 42 -15.37 33.59 14.06
CA CYS A 42 -15.57 33.35 15.49
C CYS A 42 -14.31 32.76 16.11
N SER A 43 -13.64 33.60 16.91
CA SER A 43 -12.61 33.27 17.88
C SER A 43 -13.18 32.47 19.05
N GLY A 44 -12.37 31.62 19.68
CA GLY A 44 -12.73 31.03 20.98
C GLY A 44 -11.77 29.95 21.47
N ASP A 45 -10.58 30.33 21.90
CA ASP A 45 -9.79 29.59 22.91
C ASP A 45 -10.27 30.03 24.31
N PRO A 46 -10.28 29.13 25.32
CA PRO A 46 -9.17 29.15 26.26
C PRO A 46 -8.76 27.78 26.84
N LYS A 47 -7.45 27.51 26.77
CA LYS A 47 -6.49 27.41 27.90
C LYS A 47 -6.81 26.54 29.15
N GLN A 48 -5.82 25.66 29.41
CA GLN A 48 -5.11 25.41 30.70
C GLN A 48 -5.91 24.73 31.83
N SER A 49 -5.42 23.74 32.56
CA SER A 49 -4.17 23.66 33.33
C SER A 49 -4.21 22.31 34.08
N SER A 50 -3.20 21.44 34.00
CA SER A 50 -2.22 21.12 35.09
C SER A 50 -2.85 20.49 36.35
N LYS A 51 -2.29 19.54 37.12
CA LYS A 51 -0.97 18.98 37.42
C LYS A 51 -1.29 17.79 38.38
N ALA A 52 -0.75 16.59 38.25
CA ALA A 52 0.57 16.11 38.68
C ALA A 52 0.61 15.45 40.08
N VAL A 53 1.53 14.47 40.17
CA VAL A 53 2.27 13.95 41.36
C VAL A 53 1.56 12.86 42.17
N ALA A 54 1.99 11.58 42.10
CA ALA A 54 3.11 10.91 42.81
C ALA A 54 2.87 10.83 44.34
N GLN A 55 3.21 9.80 45.12
CA GLN A 55 4.36 8.89 45.21
C GLN A 55 3.93 7.78 46.23
N LYS A 56 4.28 6.51 46.01
CA LYS A 56 5.40 5.79 46.64
C LYS A 56 5.27 5.57 48.17
N GLY A 57 5.19 4.30 48.58
CA GLY A 57 5.35 3.88 49.97
C GLY A 57 5.48 2.35 50.05
N SER A 58 6.59 1.89 50.62
CA SER A 58 7.18 0.56 50.48
C SER A 58 7.42 -0.12 51.84
N ARG A 59 7.40 -1.47 51.82
CA ARG A 59 8.18 -2.42 52.69
C ARG A 59 7.57 -2.77 54.08
N PRO A 60 7.88 -3.92 54.74
CA PRO A 60 8.54 -5.19 54.33
C PRO A 60 7.70 -6.48 54.53
N GLU A 61 7.94 -7.42 53.62
CA GLU A 61 8.36 -8.82 53.82
C GLU A 61 8.24 -9.47 55.22
N GLN A 62 7.40 -10.50 55.32
CA GLN A 62 7.53 -11.58 56.31
C GLN A 62 7.56 -12.94 55.61
N VAL A 63 8.61 -13.69 55.94
CA VAL A 63 8.95 -15.03 55.48
C VAL A 63 8.07 -16.04 56.23
N ILE A 64 7.28 -16.82 55.50
CA ILE A 64 6.64 -18.04 56.02
C ILE A 64 7.05 -19.19 55.10
N GLN A 65 7.80 -20.13 55.66
CA GLN A 65 8.17 -21.40 55.02
C GLN A 65 7.06 -22.43 55.21
N ASN A 66 6.84 -23.24 54.16
CA ASN A 66 6.13 -24.52 54.00
C ASN A 66 4.87 -24.47 53.12
N PRO A 67 4.47 -25.58 52.46
CA PRO A 67 5.20 -26.78 52.01
C PRO A 67 5.16 -26.93 50.48
N LYS A 68 6.03 -27.79 49.94
CA LYS A 68 6.21 -28.10 48.51
C LYS A 68 4.88 -28.49 47.83
N PRO A 69 4.35 -27.69 46.89
CA PRO A 69 3.20 -28.10 46.08
C PRO A 69 3.68 -29.10 45.02
N GLN A 70 3.08 -30.29 45.01
CA GLN A 70 3.22 -31.21 43.89
C GLN A 70 2.57 -30.54 42.67
N ILE A 71 3.41 -30.06 41.76
CA ILE A 71 2.99 -29.50 40.48
C ILE A 71 2.35 -30.64 39.68
N LEU A 72 1.03 -30.67 39.68
CA LEU A 72 0.26 -31.32 38.65
C LEU A 72 0.61 -30.58 37.35
N ARG A 73 1.52 -31.16 36.56
CA ARG A 73 1.84 -30.66 35.22
C ARG A 73 0.61 -30.88 34.34
N VAL A 74 -0.32 -29.93 34.40
CA VAL A 74 -1.27 -29.71 33.31
C VAL A 74 -0.41 -29.25 32.14
N SER A 75 -0.07 -30.22 31.28
CA SER A 75 0.53 -29.97 29.98
C SER A 75 -0.52 -29.26 29.13
N GLY A 76 -0.64 -27.95 29.36
CA GLY A 76 -1.29 -27.06 28.43
C GLY A 76 -0.37 -27.00 27.22
N ASN A 77 -0.77 -27.67 26.13
CA ASN A 77 -0.26 -27.37 24.80
C ASN A 77 -0.63 -25.91 24.50
N LYS A 78 0.18 -24.97 24.99
CA LYS A 78 0.14 -23.58 24.58
C LYS A 78 0.55 -23.61 23.11
N ALA A 79 -0.44 -23.56 22.22
CA ALA A 79 -0.21 -23.42 20.79
C ALA A 79 0.82 -22.30 20.62
N ILE A 80 1.98 -22.65 20.07
CA ILE A 80 3.02 -21.69 19.75
C ILE A 80 2.37 -20.74 18.75
N ARG A 81 2.09 -19.51 19.17
CA ARG A 81 1.60 -18.49 18.24
C ARG A 81 2.70 -18.25 17.23
N ASP A 82 2.36 -18.38 15.95
CA ASP A 82 3.23 -17.94 14.88
C ASP A 82 3.41 -16.43 15.03
N THR A 83 4.62 -16.00 15.37
CA THR A 83 4.98 -14.59 15.57
C THR A 83 5.56 -13.97 14.30
N ALA A 84 5.61 -14.71 13.18
CA ALA A 84 6.09 -14.17 11.93
C ALA A 84 5.12 -13.09 11.41
N ILE A 85 5.68 -12.02 10.84
CA ILE A 85 4.91 -11.02 10.11
C ILE A 85 4.10 -11.71 9.00
N GLU A 86 2.86 -11.30 8.81
CA GLU A 86 1.98 -11.90 7.82
C GLU A 86 2.45 -11.62 6.39
N VAL A 87 1.96 -12.45 5.47
CA VAL A 87 2.28 -12.37 4.03
C VAL A 87 1.09 -11.79 3.29
N LEU A 88 1.36 -10.83 2.41
CA LEU A 88 0.41 -10.39 1.39
C LEU A 88 0.89 -10.88 0.02
N ASP A 89 0.59 -12.13 -0.30
CA ASP A 89 1.03 -12.74 -1.56
C ASP A 89 0.27 -12.10 -2.73
N GLN A 90 1.02 -11.47 -3.62
CA GLN A 90 0.47 -10.83 -4.82
C GLN A 90 -0.42 -11.74 -5.68
N LYS A 91 -0.25 -13.07 -5.62
CA LYS A 91 -1.09 -14.04 -6.34
C LYS A 91 -2.49 -14.15 -5.77
N GLU A 92 -2.67 -13.83 -4.50
CA GLU A 92 -3.93 -13.89 -3.75
C GLU A 92 -4.72 -12.58 -3.81
N ILE A 93 -4.13 -11.52 -4.39
CA ILE A 93 -4.76 -10.21 -4.55
C ILE A 93 -5.47 -10.11 -5.90
N ARG A 94 -6.66 -9.49 -5.89
CA ARG A 94 -7.32 -8.98 -7.10
C ARG A 94 -7.63 -7.50 -6.95
N PHE A 95 -6.98 -6.66 -7.75
CA PHE A 95 -7.24 -5.23 -7.83
C PHE A 95 -8.54 -4.96 -8.61
N ASN A 96 -9.41 -4.15 -8.01
CA ASN A 96 -10.79 -3.92 -8.43
C ASN A 96 -11.53 -5.23 -8.77
N GLY A 97 -11.22 -6.30 -8.00
CA GLY A 97 -11.80 -7.64 -8.15
C GLY A 97 -11.39 -8.40 -9.42
N ARG A 98 -10.58 -7.82 -10.32
CA ARG A 98 -10.29 -8.38 -11.65
C ARG A 98 -8.80 -8.58 -11.90
N LEU A 99 -7.99 -7.54 -11.69
CA LEU A 99 -6.59 -7.53 -12.11
C LEU A 99 -5.69 -8.21 -11.08
N LYS A 100 -4.71 -8.97 -11.55
CA LYS A 100 -3.58 -9.42 -10.71
C LYS A 100 -2.57 -8.27 -10.56
N ARG A 101 -1.54 -8.43 -9.72
CA ARG A 101 -0.44 -7.44 -9.65
C ARG A 101 0.25 -7.25 -10.99
N PHE A 102 0.47 -8.32 -11.74
CA PHE A 102 1.01 -8.30 -13.10
C PHE A 102 -0.07 -8.64 -14.11
N PHE A 103 -0.22 -7.81 -15.13
CA PHE A 103 -1.26 -7.91 -16.15
C PHE A 103 -0.81 -7.18 -17.43
N SER A 104 -1.64 -7.18 -18.47
CA SER A 104 -1.35 -6.52 -19.75
C SER A 104 -1.91 -5.09 -19.82
N PHE A 105 -1.34 -4.27 -20.69
CA PHE A 105 -1.85 -2.92 -20.94
C PHE A 105 -3.27 -2.91 -21.57
N SER A 106 -3.66 -3.97 -22.28
CA SER A 106 -5.04 -4.13 -22.75
C SER A 106 -6.01 -4.40 -21.58
N GLU A 107 -5.60 -5.22 -20.60
CA GLU A 107 -6.37 -5.44 -19.38
C GLU A 107 -6.49 -4.15 -18.56
N PHE A 108 -5.41 -3.37 -18.45
CA PHE A 108 -5.41 -2.03 -17.84
C PHE A 108 -6.54 -1.19 -18.42
N ARG A 109 -6.56 -1.02 -19.75
CA ARG A 109 -7.56 -0.18 -20.42
C ARG A 109 -8.97 -0.71 -20.29
N SER A 110 -9.18 -2.03 -20.32
CA SER A 110 -10.54 -2.59 -20.20
C SER A 110 -11.12 -2.49 -18.78
N VAL A 111 -10.27 -2.38 -17.76
CA VAL A 111 -10.70 -2.34 -16.34
C VAL A 111 -10.70 -0.92 -15.80
N LEU A 112 -9.66 -0.14 -16.11
CA LEU A 112 -9.40 1.18 -15.54
C LEU A 112 -9.63 2.32 -16.54
N GLY A 113 -9.72 2.01 -17.84
CA GLY A 113 -9.74 3.01 -18.90
C GLY A 113 -8.34 3.53 -19.24
N GLU A 114 -8.28 4.70 -19.88
CA GLU A 114 -7.00 5.35 -20.18
C GLU A 114 -6.32 5.87 -18.91
N PRO A 115 -4.96 5.86 -18.85
CA PRO A 115 -4.23 6.50 -17.77
C PRO A 115 -4.53 8.00 -17.73
N ASP A 116 -4.52 8.59 -16.53
CA ASP A 116 -4.69 10.03 -16.36
C ASP A 116 -3.44 10.80 -16.81
N SER A 117 -2.27 10.18 -16.66
CA SER A 117 -1.00 10.65 -17.20
C SER A 117 0.01 9.51 -17.30
N THR A 118 1.08 9.73 -18.06
CA THR A 118 2.24 8.84 -18.14
C THR A 118 3.55 9.61 -17.97
N LYS A 119 4.59 8.92 -17.51
CA LYS A 119 5.95 9.45 -17.33
C LYS A 119 6.98 8.40 -17.69
N LEU A 120 8.02 8.76 -18.45
CA LEU A 120 9.12 7.84 -18.72
C LEU A 120 9.88 7.56 -17.41
N LEU A 121 10.30 6.32 -17.21
CA LEU A 121 11.11 5.99 -16.03
C LEU A 121 12.44 6.74 -16.03
N SER A 122 12.99 7.05 -17.21
CA SER A 122 14.19 7.87 -17.35
C SER A 122 14.00 9.33 -16.90
N GLU A 123 12.76 9.83 -16.84
CA GLU A 123 12.47 11.18 -16.33
C GLU A 123 12.27 11.20 -14.82
N GLU A 124 11.76 10.10 -14.25
CA GLU A 124 11.47 9.97 -12.82
C GLU A 124 12.66 9.42 -12.01
N GLU A 125 13.59 8.73 -12.69
CA GLU A 125 14.80 8.12 -12.13
C GLU A 125 14.54 7.33 -10.84
N PRO A 126 13.59 6.38 -10.83
CA PRO A 126 13.32 5.57 -9.65
C PRO A 126 14.53 4.71 -9.31
N CYS A 127 14.75 4.49 -8.01
CA CYS A 127 15.89 3.71 -7.55
C CYS A 127 15.76 2.20 -7.87
N THR A 128 14.54 1.71 -8.06
CA THR A 128 14.22 0.32 -8.41
C THR A 128 13.14 0.28 -9.48
N ASN A 129 13.16 -0.78 -10.30
CA ASN A 129 12.23 -0.98 -11.42
C ASN A 129 11.71 -2.41 -11.39
N ILE A 130 10.41 -2.58 -11.65
CA ILE A 130 9.75 -3.88 -11.59
C ILE A 130 10.12 -4.76 -12.79
N PHE A 131 10.29 -4.16 -13.97
CA PHE A 131 10.61 -4.87 -15.22
C PHE A 131 12.08 -4.76 -15.63
N GLN A 132 13.00 -4.69 -14.65
CA GLN A 132 14.44 -4.74 -14.92
C GLN A 132 14.83 -6.10 -15.52
N GLU A 133 15.65 -6.06 -16.58
CA GLU A 133 16.18 -7.26 -17.22
C GLU A 133 17.29 -7.90 -16.35
N ALA A 134 17.63 -9.16 -16.62
CA ALA A 134 18.62 -9.90 -15.84
C ALA A 134 20.04 -9.29 -15.88
N ASP A 135 20.34 -8.51 -16.92
CA ASP A 135 21.60 -7.77 -17.07
C ASP A 135 21.56 -6.38 -16.40
N GLY A 136 20.45 -6.04 -15.74
CA GLY A 136 20.23 -4.77 -15.07
C GLY A 136 19.72 -3.66 -16.00
N SER A 137 19.57 -3.92 -17.30
CA SER A 137 19.04 -2.92 -18.23
C SER A 137 17.54 -2.69 -18.03
N ILE A 138 17.11 -1.48 -18.42
CA ILE A 138 15.71 -1.05 -18.37
C ILE A 138 15.32 -0.68 -19.81
N ASP A 139 14.11 -1.06 -20.20
CA ASP A 139 13.57 -0.63 -21.49
C ASP A 139 13.51 0.90 -21.55
N PRO A 140 14.11 1.57 -22.57
CA PRO A 140 14.06 3.03 -22.68
C PRO A 140 12.63 3.59 -22.79
N GLU A 141 11.68 2.77 -23.24
CA GLU A 141 10.26 3.13 -23.35
C GLU A 141 9.44 2.69 -22.12
N ALA A 142 10.10 2.23 -21.05
CA ALA A 142 9.42 1.94 -19.80
C ALA A 142 8.84 3.23 -19.22
N GLN A 143 7.57 3.17 -18.78
CA GLN A 143 6.85 4.33 -18.26
C GLN A 143 6.07 3.99 -16.98
N TYR A 144 5.92 4.98 -16.10
CA TYR A 144 4.85 4.98 -15.12
C TYR A 144 3.54 5.40 -15.78
N LEU A 145 2.48 4.70 -15.42
CA LEU A 145 1.09 5.05 -15.68
C LEU A 145 0.48 5.53 -14.38
N TYR A 146 -0.24 6.65 -14.41
CA TYR A 146 -0.96 7.16 -13.25
C TYR A 146 -2.45 7.05 -13.50
N LYS A 147 -3.19 6.53 -12.52
CA LYS A 147 -4.65 6.46 -12.57
C LYS A 147 -5.23 6.58 -11.19
N ASN A 148 -6.15 7.52 -10.97
CA ASN A 148 -6.85 7.69 -9.69
C ASN A 148 -5.86 7.83 -8.51
N GLY A 149 -4.72 8.47 -8.74
CA GLY A 149 -3.62 8.58 -7.77
C GLY A 149 -2.76 7.32 -7.59
N SER A 150 -3.19 6.15 -8.08
CA SER A 150 -2.40 4.92 -8.12
C SER A 150 -1.32 4.99 -9.20
N ARG A 151 -0.22 4.26 -8.99
CA ARG A 151 0.94 4.20 -9.90
C ARG A 151 1.18 2.77 -10.36
N PHE A 152 1.48 2.62 -11.63
CA PHE A 152 1.77 1.35 -12.29
C PHE A 152 3.00 1.49 -13.16
N GLU A 153 3.85 0.48 -13.25
CA GLU A 153 4.94 0.43 -14.22
C GLU A 153 4.46 -0.28 -15.50
N CYS A 154 4.77 0.23 -16.69
CA CYS A 154 4.52 -0.40 -17.98
C CYS A 154 5.83 -0.58 -18.74
N SER A 155 6.08 -1.80 -19.22
CA SER A 155 7.18 -2.09 -20.14
C SER A 155 6.75 -3.17 -21.13
N ARG A 156 6.93 -2.92 -22.43
CA ARG A 156 6.60 -3.85 -23.53
C ARG A 156 5.18 -4.47 -23.44
N GLY A 157 4.19 -3.64 -23.10
CA GLY A 157 2.79 -4.06 -22.96
C GLY A 157 2.46 -4.81 -21.66
N LYS A 158 3.45 -5.06 -20.79
CA LYS A 158 3.26 -5.61 -19.44
C LYS A 158 3.09 -4.48 -18.45
N VAL A 159 2.16 -4.63 -17.52
CA VAL A 159 1.86 -3.67 -16.46
C VAL A 159 2.02 -4.35 -15.11
N ALA A 160 2.64 -3.66 -14.17
CA ALA A 160 2.70 -4.06 -12.77
C ALA A 160 2.12 -2.96 -11.87
N ILE A 161 1.32 -3.37 -10.88
CA ILE A 161 0.91 -2.47 -9.81
C ILE A 161 2.13 -2.18 -8.94
N ASP A 162 2.42 -0.89 -8.78
CA ASP A 162 3.47 -0.38 -7.91
C ASP A 162 2.86 0.20 -6.62
N GLU A 163 1.95 1.16 -6.76
CA GLU A 163 1.19 1.75 -5.65
C GLU A 163 -0.32 1.78 -5.95
N ILE A 164 -1.12 1.46 -4.93
CA ILE A 164 -2.57 1.64 -4.94
C ILE A 164 -2.96 2.77 -3.98
N LYS A 165 -3.67 3.78 -4.47
CA LYS A 165 -4.39 4.76 -3.63
C LYS A 165 -5.85 4.39 -3.54
N PHE A 166 -6.39 4.26 -2.33
CA PHE A 166 -7.79 3.86 -2.15
C PHE A 166 -8.79 5.05 -2.17
N SER A 167 -8.29 6.29 -2.22
CA SER A 167 -9.09 7.53 -2.10
C SER A 167 -10.23 7.64 -3.13
N TYR A 168 -10.03 7.11 -4.34
CA TYR A 168 -10.93 7.27 -5.49
C TYR A 168 -11.87 6.07 -5.72
N GLY A 169 -12.00 5.17 -4.74
CA GLY A 169 -12.94 4.05 -4.79
C GLY A 169 -12.33 2.74 -5.29
N ASP A 170 -11.06 2.76 -5.67
CA ASP A 170 -10.29 1.55 -5.92
C ASP A 170 -10.25 0.66 -4.66
N PHE A 171 -10.12 -0.65 -4.87
CA PHE A 171 -10.08 -1.65 -3.81
C PHE A 171 -9.28 -2.89 -4.22
N ILE A 172 -8.88 -3.68 -3.23
CA ILE A 172 -8.36 -5.03 -3.47
C ILE A 172 -9.26 -6.08 -2.83
N VAL A 173 -9.28 -7.27 -3.42
CA VAL A 173 -9.82 -8.48 -2.79
C VAL A 173 -8.65 -9.37 -2.41
N PHE A 174 -8.56 -9.72 -1.12
CA PHE A 174 -7.56 -10.61 -0.55
C PHE A 174 -8.26 -11.65 0.32
N HIS A 175 -8.10 -12.94 0.01
CA HIS A 175 -8.85 -14.05 0.65
C HIS A 175 -10.37 -13.80 0.77
N ASN A 176 -11.00 -13.29 -0.31
CA ASN A 176 -12.42 -12.91 -0.36
C ASN A 176 -12.82 -11.74 0.57
N ILE A 177 -11.85 -11.01 1.11
CA ILE A 177 -12.06 -9.82 1.93
C ILE A 177 -11.71 -8.60 1.08
N THR A 178 -12.66 -7.67 0.99
CA THR A 178 -12.46 -6.40 0.28
C THR A 178 -11.75 -5.39 1.19
N LEU A 179 -10.59 -4.92 0.76
CA LEU A 179 -9.86 -3.83 1.41
C LEU A 179 -9.98 -2.57 0.55
N ASN A 180 -10.47 -1.49 1.15
CA ASN A 180 -10.71 -0.20 0.49
C ASN A 180 -10.55 0.97 1.49
N LYS A 181 -10.84 2.20 1.08
CA LYS A 181 -10.71 3.40 1.95
C LYS A 181 -11.53 3.39 3.25
N HIS A 182 -12.52 2.51 3.37
CA HIS A 182 -13.32 2.36 4.57
C HIS A 182 -12.76 1.32 5.54
N THR A 183 -11.82 0.48 5.09
CA THR A 183 -11.15 -0.51 5.93
C THR A 183 -10.42 0.19 7.08
N THR A 184 -10.79 -0.19 8.30
CA THR A 184 -10.29 0.40 9.54
C THR A 184 -9.04 -0.31 10.04
N LEU A 185 -8.27 0.36 10.90
CA LEU A 185 -7.16 -0.27 11.62
C LEU A 185 -7.62 -1.52 12.41
N VAL A 186 -8.82 -1.51 12.97
CA VAL A 186 -9.38 -2.67 13.68
C VAL A 186 -9.55 -3.88 12.76
N GLU A 187 -10.00 -3.66 11.53
CA GLU A 187 -10.09 -4.73 10.53
C GLU A 187 -8.71 -5.19 10.06
N LEU A 188 -7.78 -4.26 9.85
CA LEU A 188 -6.39 -4.60 9.51
C LEU A 188 -5.73 -5.42 10.62
N THR A 189 -5.94 -5.12 11.91
CA THR A 189 -5.43 -5.90 13.04
C THR A 189 -6.00 -7.31 13.10
N ARG A 190 -7.24 -7.53 12.60
CA ARG A 190 -7.79 -8.88 12.49
C ARG A 190 -7.14 -9.70 11.37
N LEU A 191 -6.72 -9.03 10.30
CA LEU A 191 -6.08 -9.67 9.15
C LEU A 191 -4.59 -9.88 9.34
N PHE A 192 -3.92 -8.91 9.94
CA PHE A 192 -2.47 -8.84 10.10
C PHE A 192 -2.09 -8.50 11.54
N PRO A 193 -2.51 -9.32 12.53
CA PRO A 193 -2.27 -9.04 13.94
C PRO A 193 -0.80 -8.76 14.26
N ASN A 194 0.13 -9.60 13.80
CA ASN A 194 1.56 -9.46 14.09
C ASN A 194 2.13 -8.19 13.45
N ALA A 195 1.83 -7.90 12.19
CA ALA A 195 2.27 -6.66 11.55
C ALA A 195 1.74 -5.40 12.25
N THR A 196 0.50 -5.44 12.74
CA THR A 196 -0.08 -4.29 13.46
C THR A 196 0.48 -4.07 14.86
N GLU A 197 1.07 -5.09 15.50
CA GLU A 197 1.85 -4.92 16.74
C GLU A 197 3.12 -4.08 16.52
N HIS A 198 3.57 -3.98 15.27
CA HIS A 198 4.77 -3.25 14.85
C HIS A 198 4.46 -2.02 13.99
N ILE A 199 3.29 -1.38 14.19
CA ILE A 199 2.92 -0.18 13.45
C ILE A 199 3.96 0.94 13.67
N GLY A 200 4.50 1.43 12.57
CA GLY A 200 5.48 2.51 12.53
C GLY A 200 4.91 3.80 11.95
N THR A 201 5.80 4.77 11.73
CA THR A 201 5.51 5.97 10.95
C THR A 201 6.55 6.16 9.85
N MET A 202 6.14 6.72 8.73
CA MET A 202 7.01 6.99 7.59
C MET A 202 6.64 8.33 6.97
N HIS A 203 7.64 9.13 6.60
CA HIS A 203 7.42 10.34 5.81
C HIS A 203 7.28 9.96 4.34
N VAL A 204 6.09 10.17 3.78
CA VAL A 204 5.77 9.91 2.37
C VAL A 204 5.72 11.24 1.63
N ALA A 205 6.48 11.35 0.54
CA ALA A 205 6.54 12.57 -0.26
C ALA A 205 5.14 12.98 -0.74
N GLY A 206 4.81 14.27 -0.59
CA GLY A 206 3.48 14.82 -0.92
C GLY A 206 2.36 14.50 0.09
N GLU A 207 2.57 13.57 1.02
CA GLU A 207 1.56 13.11 1.99
C GLU A 207 1.88 13.46 3.43
N GLY A 208 3.16 13.70 3.73
CA GLY A 208 3.66 13.92 5.09
C GLY A 208 3.84 12.61 5.85
N VAL A 209 3.69 12.66 7.18
CA VAL A 209 3.91 11.49 8.05
C VAL A 209 2.66 10.63 8.10
N LEU A 210 2.78 9.37 7.69
CA LEU A 210 1.71 8.37 7.73
C LEU A 210 2.07 7.23 8.69
N GLN A 211 1.05 6.58 9.26
CA GLN A 211 1.24 5.29 9.92
C GLN A 211 1.45 4.21 8.87
N VAL A 212 2.31 3.23 9.15
CA VAL A 212 2.63 2.14 8.22
C VAL A 212 2.72 0.81 8.97
N ILE A 213 2.16 -0.24 8.38
CA ILE A 213 2.49 -1.62 8.72
C ILE A 213 3.19 -2.25 7.52
N GLN A 214 4.17 -3.12 7.79
CA GLN A 214 4.95 -3.79 6.75
C GLN A 214 4.58 -5.27 6.73
N LEU A 215 4.24 -5.77 5.55
CA LEU A 215 3.94 -7.18 5.32
C LEU A 215 5.01 -7.81 4.44
N ARG A 216 5.24 -9.11 4.62
CA ARG A 216 6.09 -9.87 3.69
C ARG A 216 5.38 -10.02 2.36
N GLU A 217 6.11 -9.98 1.26
CA GLU A 217 5.51 -10.21 -0.07
C GLU A 217 5.46 -11.69 -0.47
N ASP A 218 6.25 -12.54 0.21
CA ASP A 218 6.30 -13.98 -0.04
C ASP A 218 6.52 -14.80 1.25
N LYS A 219 6.12 -16.07 1.21
CA LYS A 219 6.18 -16.98 2.37
C LYS A 219 7.60 -17.39 2.74
N GLY A 220 8.50 -17.47 1.75
CA GLY A 220 9.88 -17.91 1.92
C GLY A 220 10.84 -16.80 2.31
N ASN A 221 10.40 -15.54 2.29
CA ASN A 221 11.24 -14.36 2.46
C ASN A 221 12.41 -14.37 1.47
N ILE A 222 12.09 -14.71 0.22
CA ILE A 222 13.06 -14.82 -0.88
C ILE A 222 13.46 -13.43 -1.38
N SER A 223 12.50 -12.50 -1.36
CA SER A 223 12.73 -11.10 -1.72
C SER A 223 13.06 -10.27 -0.49
N ASP A 224 13.94 -9.27 -0.67
CA ASP A 224 14.18 -8.21 0.33
C ASP A 224 13.11 -7.10 0.27
N GLY A 225 12.18 -7.21 -0.68
CA GLY A 225 11.01 -6.35 -0.79
C GLY A 225 9.93 -6.64 0.26
N HIS A 226 9.04 -5.68 0.45
CA HIS A 226 7.91 -5.79 1.35
C HIS A 226 6.72 -4.97 0.85
N VAL A 227 5.54 -5.25 1.41
CA VAL A 227 4.34 -4.47 1.14
C VAL A 227 4.10 -3.51 2.29
N ASN A 228 4.17 -2.21 2.00
CA ASN A 228 3.79 -1.17 2.95
C ASN A 228 2.29 -0.88 2.83
N ILE A 229 1.57 -1.03 3.93
CA ILE A 229 0.18 -0.57 4.05
C ILE A 229 0.17 0.70 4.87
N PHE A 230 -0.23 1.80 4.24
CA PHE A 230 -0.32 3.11 4.86
C PHE A 230 -1.71 3.38 5.40
N ILE A 231 -1.75 4.00 6.58
CA ILE A 231 -2.97 4.29 7.33
C ILE A 231 -3.04 5.79 7.61
N LYS A 232 -4.18 6.39 7.27
CA LYS A 232 -4.47 7.81 7.45
C LYS A 232 -5.82 7.95 8.13
N ASN A 233 -5.89 8.69 9.23
CA ASN A 233 -7.11 8.86 10.04
C ASN A 233 -7.74 7.51 10.48
N GLY A 234 -6.90 6.54 10.85
CA GLY A 234 -7.32 5.22 11.33
C GLY A 234 -7.90 4.29 10.25
N LYS A 235 -7.74 4.64 8.97
CA LYS A 235 -8.25 3.88 7.82
C LYS A 235 -7.16 3.63 6.78
N LEU A 236 -7.34 2.55 6.03
CA LEU A 236 -6.49 2.20 4.90
C LEU A 236 -6.43 3.36 3.89
N TYR A 237 -5.21 3.80 3.58
CA TYR A 237 -4.95 4.94 2.71
C TYR A 237 -4.33 4.53 1.38
N SER A 238 -3.23 3.79 1.44
CA SER A 238 -2.55 3.27 0.27
C SER A 238 -1.80 1.98 0.57
N LEU A 239 -1.42 1.29 -0.50
CA LEU A 239 -0.59 0.08 -0.47
C LEU A 239 0.54 0.26 -1.49
N HIS A 240 1.77 0.00 -1.09
CA HIS A 240 2.95 0.16 -1.95
C HIS A 240 3.83 -1.08 -1.86
N TRP A 241 4.18 -1.65 -3.01
CA TRP A 241 5.24 -2.65 -3.08
C TRP A 241 6.59 -1.94 -3.08
N TRP A 242 7.30 -2.08 -1.97
CA TRP A 242 8.59 -1.42 -1.79
C TRP A 242 9.72 -2.42 -1.99
N PHE A 243 10.75 -2.01 -2.73
CA PHE A 243 12.00 -2.73 -2.89
C PHE A 243 13.17 -1.87 -2.44
N PRO A 244 14.19 -2.47 -1.80
CA PRO A 244 15.37 -1.72 -1.41
C PRO A 244 16.14 -1.23 -2.63
N CYS A 245 16.56 0.03 -2.53
CA CYS A 245 17.81 0.48 -3.11
C CYS A 245 18.92 0.32 -2.04
#